data_AF-A0A8J5XX62-F1
#
_entry.id   AF-A0A8J5XX62-F1
#
_cell.length_a   1.000
_cell.length_b   1.000
_cell.length_c   1.000
_cell.angle_alpha   90.00
_cell.angle_beta   90.00
_cell.angle_gamma   90.00
#
_symmetry.space_group_name_H-M   'P 1'
#
loop_
_entity.id
_entity.type
_entity.pdbx_description
1 polymer ?
#
loop_
_entity_poly.entity_id
_entity_poly.type
_entity_poly.pdbx_seq_one_letter_code
_entity_poly.pdbx_strand_id
1 'polypeptide(L)'
;MGQAATSEAEGDWPSSWFDGSNVANEEQLALFEQVASIPADTFLAAARAPRAELMPELWEFSHFRALSARHAQRSAAIAALSYRLIPRACSESEFWRVYWAHVHTALVASGLERSGAFTREVLMAQDDTTTNAIIGTFSRHQPFVDFATREMHAIIERDAEDDDKLKAGIRLAVDKGVLAANPPVEDVKKIDVLGKSAVEVAGIIVDALGDCAASGCVVVLQGLSGTGKGTTVDRVKAALPNAVTWSNGNVFRALTLLATKRCATLGLQPNDEGKYDMSAVLSPALLAEFIGALDFGWHNEAWDIRIGAGLDVCVSQVANTLLKEAVIGKHLPAVAEQTQGEVVAFASAAAAKMGGGGKVVLMEGRAPTLEYVRTPHRFELTMSDPVIIGMRRAAQRMMALAVNMLRPLPDSEETVIVAALLKAMQQCENSR
;
A
#
# COMPACT_ATOMS: atom_id res chain seq x y z
N MET A 1 51.49 -25.65 15.84
CA MET A 1 50.92 -24.76 14.82
C MET A 1 50.59 -25.60 13.60
N GLY A 2 49.29 -25.85 13.40
CA GLY A 2 48.75 -26.56 12.25
C GLY A 2 47.27 -26.23 12.22
N GLN A 3 46.92 -25.10 11.61
CA GLN A 3 45.52 -24.77 11.36
C GLN A 3 45.03 -25.63 10.21
N ALA A 4 44.08 -26.52 10.52
CA ALA A 4 43.29 -27.22 9.53
C ALA A 4 42.47 -26.19 8.75
N ALA A 5 42.62 -26.20 7.42
CA ALA A 5 41.74 -25.49 6.52
C ALA A 5 40.32 -26.08 6.67
N THR A 6 39.38 -25.24 7.07
CA THR A 6 37.95 -25.55 7.09
C THR A 6 37.48 -25.74 5.64
N SER A 7 37.02 -26.94 5.30
CA SER A 7 36.40 -27.22 3.99
C SER A 7 35.10 -26.41 3.89
N GLU A 8 35.03 -25.49 2.93
CA GLU A 8 33.76 -24.93 2.48
C GLU A 8 32.86 -26.09 2.04
N ALA A 9 31.61 -26.11 2.51
CA ALA A 9 30.63 -27.08 2.06
C ALA A 9 30.40 -26.88 0.55
N GLU A 10 30.86 -27.83 -0.27
CA GLU A 10 30.80 -27.77 -1.74
C GLU A 10 29.36 -27.90 -2.24
N GLY A 11 28.67 -26.78 -2.43
CA GLY A 11 27.39 -26.74 -3.12
C GLY A 11 27.52 -26.99 -4.64
N ASP A 12 26.44 -27.47 -5.25
CA ASP A 12 26.33 -27.60 -6.71
C ASP A 12 25.92 -26.30 -7.42
N TRP A 13 25.74 -25.21 -6.67
CA TRP A 13 25.24 -23.94 -7.19
C TRP A 13 26.21 -22.81 -6.91
N PRO A 14 26.14 -21.69 -7.65
CA PRO A 14 26.74 -20.44 -7.20
C PRO A 14 26.18 -20.09 -5.82
N SER A 15 27.07 -19.83 -4.85
CA SER A 15 26.68 -19.54 -3.46
C SER A 15 25.79 -18.29 -3.33
N SER A 16 25.84 -17.39 -4.31
CA SER A 16 24.97 -16.21 -4.41
C SER A 16 23.54 -16.53 -4.83
N TRP A 17 23.23 -17.77 -5.22
CA TRP A 17 21.91 -18.18 -5.72
C TRP A 17 21.10 -18.95 -4.67
N PHE A 18 21.71 -19.38 -3.56
CA PHE A 18 21.05 -20.23 -2.55
C PHE A 18 21.53 -19.98 -1.10
N ASP A 19 20.63 -20.11 -0.13
CA ASP A 19 20.93 -20.19 1.31
C ASP A 19 21.19 -21.66 1.63
N GLY A 20 22.42 -21.99 2.06
CA GLY A 20 22.99 -23.34 2.26
C GLY A 20 22.22 -24.38 3.09
N SER A 21 20.90 -24.27 3.25
CA SER A 21 20.02 -25.42 3.44
C SER A 21 20.16 -26.42 2.27
N ASN A 22 20.46 -27.68 2.60
CA ASN A 22 20.40 -28.80 1.65
C ASN A 22 18.94 -28.96 1.20
N VAL A 23 18.51 -28.24 0.17
CA VAL A 23 17.34 -28.63 -0.61
C VAL A 23 17.62 -30.04 -1.12
N ALA A 24 16.67 -30.95 -0.86
CA ALA A 24 16.80 -32.37 -1.16
C ALA A 24 17.33 -32.57 -2.59
N ASN A 25 18.40 -33.35 -2.72
CA ASN A 25 19.11 -33.63 -3.99
C ASN A 25 18.16 -34.03 -5.15
N GLU A 26 16.97 -34.57 -4.87
CA GLU A 26 16.02 -35.05 -5.87
C GLU A 26 15.34 -33.91 -6.66
N GLU A 27 14.93 -32.81 -6.02
CA GLU A 27 14.29 -31.68 -6.72
C GLU A 27 15.30 -30.94 -7.61
N GLN A 28 16.55 -30.87 -7.15
CA GLN A 28 17.67 -30.29 -7.89
C GLN A 28 18.00 -31.11 -9.15
N LEU A 29 18.07 -32.44 -9.01
CA LEU A 29 18.27 -33.35 -10.13
C LEU A 29 17.12 -33.27 -11.15
N ALA A 30 15.87 -33.17 -10.68
CA ALA A 30 14.72 -33.02 -11.57
C ALA A 30 14.81 -31.73 -12.42
N LEU A 31 15.30 -30.64 -11.85
CA LEU A 31 15.49 -29.36 -12.55
C LEU A 31 16.62 -29.44 -13.59
N PHE A 32 17.69 -30.18 -13.30
CA PHE A 32 18.76 -30.44 -14.28
C PHE A 32 18.28 -31.25 -15.47
N GLU A 33 17.50 -32.30 -15.21
CA GLU A 33 16.92 -33.13 -16.25
C GLU A 33 15.92 -32.33 -17.10
N GLN A 34 15.17 -31.40 -16.48
CA GLN A 34 14.30 -30.48 -17.22
C GLN A 34 15.10 -29.60 -18.19
N VAL A 35 16.20 -28.97 -17.73
CA VAL A 35 17.04 -28.13 -18.60
C VAL A 35 17.71 -28.97 -19.70
N ALA A 36 18.14 -30.19 -19.40
CA ALA A 36 18.74 -31.10 -20.37
C ALA A 36 17.75 -31.60 -21.43
N SER A 37 16.45 -31.57 -21.13
CA SER A 37 15.39 -31.96 -22.06
C SER A 37 15.03 -30.87 -23.09
N ILE A 38 15.54 -29.65 -22.94
CA ILE A 38 15.28 -28.55 -23.87
C ILE A 38 15.88 -28.90 -25.25
N PRO A 39 15.10 -28.82 -26.35
CA PRO A 39 15.61 -29.06 -27.69
C PRO A 39 16.81 -28.16 -28.02
N ALA A 40 17.83 -28.71 -28.70
CA ALA A 40 19.08 -28.03 -29.01
C ALA A 40 18.91 -26.62 -29.61
N ASP A 41 18.00 -26.49 -30.58
CA ASP A 41 17.73 -25.23 -31.26
C ASP A 41 17.10 -24.19 -30.32
N THR A 42 16.25 -24.65 -29.40
CA THR A 42 15.63 -23.80 -28.35
C THR A 42 16.63 -23.47 -27.24
N PHE A 43 17.53 -24.39 -26.92
CA PHE A 43 18.51 -24.24 -25.85
C PHE A 43 19.42 -23.06 -26.13
N LEU A 44 20.02 -22.99 -27.32
CA LEU A 44 20.93 -21.90 -27.72
C LEU A 44 20.20 -20.59 -28.06
N ALA A 45 18.90 -20.64 -28.36
CA ALA A 45 18.09 -19.45 -28.64
C ALA A 45 17.70 -18.64 -27.39
N ALA A 46 18.12 -19.04 -26.19
CA ALA A 46 17.86 -18.31 -24.96
C ALA A 46 18.56 -16.95 -24.94
N ALA A 47 17.84 -15.92 -25.38
CA ALA A 47 18.37 -14.58 -25.60
C ALA A 47 18.47 -13.72 -24.33
N ARG A 48 17.87 -14.13 -23.20
CA ARG A 48 17.79 -13.30 -21.99
C ARG A 48 18.64 -13.90 -20.87
N ALA A 49 19.68 -13.18 -20.48
CA ALA A 49 20.41 -13.43 -19.25
C ALA A 49 19.53 -13.00 -18.06
N PRO A 50 19.11 -13.92 -17.18
CA PRO A 50 18.24 -13.58 -16.06
C PRO A 50 18.98 -12.89 -14.90
N ARG A 51 20.32 -12.87 -14.94
CA ARG A 51 21.20 -12.14 -14.02
C ARG A 51 22.31 -11.43 -14.78
N ALA A 52 22.83 -10.37 -14.17
CA ALA A 52 23.94 -9.60 -14.71
C ALA A 52 25.18 -10.48 -14.97
N GLU A 53 25.54 -11.37 -14.05
CA GLU A 53 26.71 -12.26 -14.19
C GLU A 53 26.60 -13.28 -15.35
N LEU A 54 25.40 -13.47 -15.93
CA LEU A 54 25.15 -14.36 -17.07
C LEU A 54 25.03 -13.60 -18.40
N MET A 55 25.13 -12.28 -18.38
CA MET A 55 25.16 -11.46 -19.59
C MET A 55 26.45 -11.74 -20.36
N PRO A 56 26.41 -11.84 -21.71
CA PRO A 56 27.60 -12.13 -22.53
C PRO A 56 28.82 -11.25 -22.19
N GLU A 57 28.60 -9.97 -21.92
CA GLU A 57 29.61 -8.97 -21.61
C GLU A 57 30.21 -9.07 -20.20
N LEU A 58 29.52 -9.73 -19.27
CA LEU A 58 29.93 -9.88 -17.87
C LEU A 58 30.24 -11.34 -17.48
N TRP A 59 30.09 -12.27 -18.44
CA TRP A 59 30.27 -13.69 -18.21
C TRP A 59 31.74 -14.07 -18.06
N GLU A 60 32.08 -14.63 -16.90
CA GLU A 60 33.41 -15.16 -16.61
C GLU A 60 33.34 -16.66 -16.35
N PHE A 61 33.63 -17.46 -17.38
CA PHE A 61 33.54 -18.93 -17.29
C PHE A 61 34.40 -19.53 -16.18
N SER A 62 35.53 -18.91 -15.83
CA SER A 62 36.39 -19.33 -14.71
C SER A 62 35.61 -19.49 -13.39
N HIS A 63 34.64 -18.63 -13.13
CA HIS A 63 33.82 -18.68 -11.91
C HIS A 63 32.85 -19.86 -11.88
N PHE A 64 32.43 -20.34 -13.05
CA PHE A 64 31.42 -21.39 -13.17
C PHE A 64 32.00 -22.74 -13.60
N ARG A 65 33.28 -22.81 -13.97
CA ARG A 65 33.89 -23.99 -14.58
C ARG A 65 33.80 -25.23 -13.68
N ALA A 66 34.14 -25.10 -12.40
CA ALA A 66 34.12 -26.22 -11.45
C ALA A 66 32.68 -26.73 -11.22
N LEU A 67 31.72 -25.83 -11.07
CA LEU A 67 30.29 -26.15 -10.91
C LEU A 67 29.75 -26.86 -12.16
N SER A 68 30.06 -26.32 -13.33
CA SER A 68 29.66 -26.87 -14.63
C SER A 68 30.19 -28.29 -14.84
N ALA A 69 31.45 -28.53 -14.48
CA ALA A 69 32.05 -29.87 -14.54
C ALA A 69 31.34 -30.88 -13.62
N ARG A 70 30.96 -30.46 -12.40
CA ARG A 70 30.18 -31.30 -11.49
C ARG A 70 28.80 -31.62 -12.05
N HIS A 71 28.12 -30.66 -12.67
CA HIS A 71 26.81 -30.89 -13.30
C HIS A 71 26.88 -31.88 -14.46
N ALA A 72 27.90 -31.76 -15.31
CA ALA A 72 28.12 -32.71 -16.40
C ALA A 72 28.41 -34.13 -15.88
N GLN A 73 29.09 -34.25 -14.74
CA GLN A 73 29.37 -35.55 -14.12
C GLN A 73 28.13 -36.19 -13.48
N ARG A 74 27.19 -35.37 -12.98
CA ARG A 74 26.00 -35.85 -12.26
C ARG A 74 24.79 -36.13 -13.16
N SER A 75 24.67 -35.47 -14.31
CA SER A 75 23.61 -35.73 -15.28
C SER A 75 24.18 -36.18 -16.62
N ALA A 76 23.91 -37.44 -16.95
CA ALA A 76 24.26 -38.01 -18.25
C ALA A 76 23.57 -37.24 -19.41
N ALA A 77 22.38 -36.68 -19.17
CA ALA A 77 21.66 -35.89 -20.15
C ALA A 77 22.39 -34.57 -20.47
N ILE A 78 22.90 -33.88 -19.44
CA ILE A 78 23.70 -32.65 -19.63
C ILE A 78 25.02 -32.97 -20.35
N ALA A 79 25.71 -34.04 -19.98
CA ALA A 79 26.93 -34.47 -20.67
C ALA A 79 26.67 -34.80 -22.16
N ALA A 80 25.56 -35.47 -22.45
CA ALA A 80 25.16 -35.77 -23.82
C ALA A 80 24.80 -34.50 -24.62
N LEU A 81 24.15 -33.53 -23.99
CA LEU A 81 23.81 -32.24 -24.60
C LEU A 81 25.06 -31.41 -24.88
N SER A 82 26.00 -31.34 -23.92
CA SER A 82 27.26 -30.61 -24.07
C SER A 82 28.13 -31.21 -25.18
N TYR A 83 28.23 -32.53 -25.26
CA TYR A 83 28.95 -33.22 -26.34
C TYR A 83 28.35 -32.96 -27.73
N ARG A 84 27.02 -32.78 -27.81
CA ARG A 84 26.33 -32.51 -29.08
C ARG A 84 26.56 -31.08 -29.57
N LEU A 85 26.59 -30.12 -28.64
CA LEU A 85 26.62 -28.68 -28.96
C LEU A 85 28.04 -28.10 -28.93
N ILE A 86 28.97 -28.67 -28.17
CA ILE A 86 30.36 -28.21 -28.08
C ILE A 86 31.27 -29.11 -28.92
N PRO A 87 32.15 -28.56 -29.78
CA PRO A 87 32.24 -27.16 -30.22
C PRO A 87 31.35 -26.87 -31.45
N ARG A 88 30.45 -27.80 -31.81
CA ARG A 88 29.78 -27.80 -33.12
C ARG A 88 28.83 -26.63 -33.35
N ALA A 89 28.14 -26.19 -32.30
CA ALA A 89 27.11 -25.15 -32.36
C ALA A 89 27.48 -23.92 -31.51
N CYS A 90 28.31 -24.08 -30.48
CA CYS A 90 28.78 -22.99 -29.64
C CYS A 90 30.12 -23.35 -28.96
N SER A 91 30.78 -22.36 -28.34
CA SER A 91 31.96 -22.60 -27.50
C SER A 91 31.54 -23.24 -26.16
N GLU A 92 32.49 -23.89 -25.46
CA GLU A 92 32.23 -24.43 -24.12
C GLU A 92 31.77 -23.34 -23.14
N SER A 93 32.43 -22.17 -23.18
CA SER A 93 32.08 -21.03 -22.34
C SER A 93 30.64 -20.56 -22.58
N GLU A 94 30.24 -20.45 -23.85
CA GLU A 94 28.91 -19.99 -24.23
C GLU A 94 27.82 -21.02 -23.91
N PHE A 95 28.11 -22.31 -24.14
CA PHE A 95 27.22 -23.40 -23.73
C PHE A 95 26.89 -23.31 -22.24
N TRP A 96 27.92 -23.16 -21.39
CA TRP A 96 27.72 -23.10 -19.95
C TRP A 96 27.01 -21.83 -19.50
N ARG A 97 27.28 -20.68 -20.12
CA ARG A 97 26.54 -19.44 -19.85
C ARG A 97 25.04 -19.63 -20.08
N VAL A 98 24.68 -20.20 -21.23
CA VAL A 98 23.30 -20.48 -21.63
C VAL A 98 22.66 -21.54 -20.73
N TYR A 99 23.41 -22.60 -20.40
CA TYR A 99 22.98 -23.61 -19.44
C TYR A 99 22.60 -22.98 -18.10
N TRP A 100 23.48 -22.16 -17.53
CA TRP A 100 23.25 -21.50 -16.25
C TRP A 100 22.10 -20.48 -16.30
N ALA A 101 21.85 -19.86 -17.45
CA ALA A 101 20.67 -19.02 -17.67
C ALA A 101 19.37 -19.84 -17.60
N HIS A 102 19.28 -20.99 -18.27
CA HIS A 102 18.11 -21.88 -18.20
C HIS A 102 17.90 -22.44 -16.80
N VAL A 103 18.98 -22.86 -16.16
CA VAL A 103 18.98 -23.35 -14.78
C VAL A 103 18.44 -22.27 -13.84
N HIS A 104 18.94 -21.04 -13.95
CA HIS A 104 18.43 -19.92 -13.18
C HIS A 104 16.95 -19.66 -13.46
N THR A 105 16.53 -19.60 -14.72
CA THR A 105 15.11 -19.41 -15.09
C THR A 105 14.22 -20.50 -14.49
N ALA A 106 14.66 -21.76 -14.52
CA ALA A 106 13.93 -22.87 -13.91
C ALA A 106 13.91 -22.77 -12.38
N LEU A 107 14.98 -22.29 -11.73
CA LEU A 107 15.01 -22.00 -10.28
C LEU A 107 14.02 -20.89 -9.89
N VAL A 108 13.92 -19.83 -10.70
CA VAL A 108 12.93 -18.76 -10.50
C VAL A 108 11.52 -19.34 -10.60
N ALA A 109 11.27 -20.14 -11.64
CA ALA A 109 9.96 -20.72 -11.91
C ALA A 109 9.51 -21.72 -10.83
N SER A 110 10.45 -22.46 -10.23
CA SER A 110 10.18 -23.34 -9.09
C SER A 110 10.02 -22.58 -7.76
N GLY A 111 10.41 -21.30 -7.73
CA GLY A 111 10.42 -20.48 -6.51
C GLY A 111 11.50 -20.91 -5.51
N LEU A 112 12.55 -21.56 -6.00
CA LEU A 112 13.77 -21.89 -5.23
C LEU A 112 14.79 -20.74 -5.26
N GLU A 113 14.60 -19.72 -6.11
CA GLU A 113 15.44 -18.52 -6.14
C GLU A 113 15.05 -17.49 -5.06
N ARG A 114 16.02 -16.71 -4.58
CA ARG A 114 15.77 -15.45 -3.84
C ARG A 114 14.92 -14.51 -4.69
N SER A 115 13.66 -14.26 -4.31
CA SER A 115 12.92 -13.14 -4.89
C SER A 115 13.40 -11.81 -4.28
N GLY A 116 14.27 -11.10 -4.99
CA GLY A 116 14.62 -9.69 -4.76
C GLY A 116 15.60 -9.44 -3.63
N ALA A 117 16.77 -8.89 -3.96
CA ALA A 117 17.73 -8.42 -2.95
C ALA A 117 17.10 -7.29 -2.11
N PHE A 118 16.92 -7.50 -0.80
CA PHE A 118 16.54 -6.41 0.10
C PHE A 118 17.72 -5.46 0.28
N THR A 119 17.67 -4.32 -0.39
CA THR A 119 18.57 -3.22 -0.06
C THR A 119 17.99 -2.40 1.09
N ARG A 120 18.88 -1.74 1.84
CA ARG A 120 18.47 -0.80 2.89
C ARG A 120 17.58 0.31 2.30
N GLU A 121 17.87 0.75 1.09
CA GLU A 121 17.10 1.76 0.37
C GLU A 121 15.66 1.30 0.13
N VAL A 122 15.48 0.07 -0.37
CA VAL A 122 14.14 -0.52 -0.57
C VAL A 122 13.39 -0.62 0.75
N LEU A 123 14.04 -1.04 1.84
CA LEU A 123 13.35 -1.14 3.13
C LEU A 123 13.01 0.24 3.75
N MET A 124 13.91 1.21 3.60
CA MET A 124 13.73 2.56 4.17
C MET A 124 12.73 3.42 3.38
N ALA A 125 12.42 3.07 2.12
CA ALA A 125 11.38 3.73 1.34
C ALA A 125 9.99 3.58 1.97
N GLN A 126 9.74 2.46 2.67
CA GLN A 126 8.47 2.15 3.34
C GLN A 126 7.23 2.34 2.44
N ASP A 127 7.35 2.00 1.17
CA ASP A 127 6.33 2.23 0.13
C ASP A 127 5.79 0.90 -0.46
N ASP A 128 5.00 1.02 -1.52
CA ASP A 128 4.42 -0.15 -2.20
C ASP A 128 5.49 -1.10 -2.75
N THR A 129 6.66 -0.58 -3.16
CA THR A 129 7.80 -1.40 -3.60
C THR A 129 8.35 -2.22 -2.45
N THR A 130 8.52 -1.60 -1.27
CA THR A 130 8.94 -2.30 -0.05
C THR A 130 7.98 -3.43 0.31
N THR A 131 6.68 -3.14 0.32
CA THR A 131 5.67 -4.13 0.71
C THR A 131 5.58 -5.29 -0.29
N ASN A 132 5.64 -5.01 -1.59
CA ASN A 132 5.67 -6.05 -2.62
C ASN A 132 6.91 -6.95 -2.52
N ALA A 133 8.09 -6.38 -2.19
CA ALA A 133 9.30 -7.16 -1.95
C ALA A 133 9.13 -8.11 -0.75
N ILE A 134 8.61 -7.61 0.39
CA ILE A 134 8.31 -8.44 1.57
C ILE A 134 7.31 -9.54 1.25
N ILE A 135 6.22 -9.23 0.53
CA ILE A 135 5.23 -10.25 0.14
C ILE A 135 5.87 -11.29 -0.77
N GLY A 136 6.66 -10.88 -1.77
CA GLY A 136 7.38 -11.79 -2.66
C GLY A 136 8.22 -12.79 -1.88
N THR A 137 9.02 -12.31 -0.92
CA THR A 137 9.89 -13.14 -0.10
C THR A 137 9.14 -14.03 0.89
N PHE A 138 8.13 -13.50 1.58
CA PHE A 138 7.50 -14.17 2.72
C PHE A 138 6.16 -14.85 2.42
N SER A 139 5.60 -14.70 1.21
CA SER A 139 4.28 -15.24 0.83
C SER A 139 4.11 -16.75 1.03
N ARG A 140 5.21 -17.51 1.02
CA ARG A 140 5.22 -18.96 1.26
C ARG A 140 5.64 -19.35 2.69
N HIS A 141 6.04 -18.40 3.53
CA HIS A 141 6.39 -18.66 4.91
C HIS A 141 5.12 -18.77 5.76
N GLN A 142 4.84 -19.94 6.34
CA GLN A 142 3.61 -20.17 7.11
C GLN A 142 3.35 -19.13 8.22
N PRO A 143 4.36 -18.71 9.02
CA PRO A 143 4.17 -17.63 10.01
C PRO A 143 3.67 -16.31 9.38
N PHE A 144 4.18 -15.95 8.21
CA PHE A 144 3.72 -14.77 7.47
C PHE A 144 2.29 -14.95 6.96
N VAL A 145 1.96 -16.12 6.41
CA VAL A 145 0.61 -16.44 5.92
C VAL A 145 -0.42 -16.38 7.05
N ASP A 146 -0.10 -16.96 8.21
CA ASP A 146 -0.96 -16.93 9.39
C ASP A 146 -1.14 -15.50 9.90
N PHE A 147 -0.06 -14.73 9.96
CA PHE A 147 -0.11 -13.32 10.35
C PHE A 147 -0.92 -12.46 9.39
N ALA A 148 -0.70 -12.62 8.08
CA ALA A 148 -1.46 -11.93 7.03
C ALA A 148 -2.95 -12.26 7.11
N THR A 149 -3.31 -13.52 7.34
CA THR A 149 -4.71 -13.96 7.48
C THR A 149 -5.37 -13.28 8.69
N ARG A 150 -4.67 -13.18 9.82
CA ARG A 150 -5.18 -12.44 11.00
C ARG A 150 -5.39 -10.96 10.71
N GLU A 151 -4.42 -10.29 10.05
CA GLU A 151 -4.58 -8.89 9.66
C GLU A 151 -5.75 -8.68 8.70
N MET A 152 -5.96 -9.60 7.76
CA MET A 152 -7.11 -9.57 6.85
C MET A 152 -8.42 -9.62 7.64
N HIS A 153 -8.59 -10.59 8.54
CA HIS A 153 -9.81 -10.71 9.35
C HIS A 153 -10.05 -9.47 10.22
N ALA A 154 -9.01 -8.98 10.91
CA ALA A 154 -9.10 -7.77 11.73
C ALA A 154 -9.49 -6.54 10.91
N ILE A 155 -8.97 -6.41 9.68
CA ILE A 155 -9.36 -5.32 8.77
C ILE A 155 -10.82 -5.44 8.35
N ILE A 156 -11.27 -6.64 7.96
CA ILE A 156 -12.66 -6.87 7.53
C ILE A 156 -13.64 -6.57 8.67
N GLU A 157 -13.35 -7.06 9.87
CA GLU A 157 -14.18 -6.84 11.06
C GLU A 157 -14.26 -5.36 11.42
N ARG A 158 -13.11 -4.69 11.51
CA ARG A 158 -13.06 -3.25 11.78
C ARG A 158 -13.80 -2.44 10.70
N ASP A 159 -13.61 -2.79 9.43
CA ASP A 159 -14.29 -2.12 8.32
C ASP A 159 -15.82 -2.28 8.42
N ALA A 160 -16.31 -3.46 8.82
CA ALA A 160 -17.74 -3.70 9.07
C ALA A 160 -18.26 -2.87 10.25
N GLU A 161 -17.54 -2.84 11.37
CA GLU A 161 -17.91 -2.01 12.53
C GLU A 161 -17.94 -0.52 12.19
N ASP A 162 -16.95 -0.03 11.44
CA ASP A 162 -16.88 1.37 11.02
C ASP A 162 -18.05 1.70 10.07
N ASP A 163 -18.36 0.83 9.12
CA ASP A 163 -19.50 0.99 8.22
C ASP A 163 -20.84 1.03 8.97
N ASP A 164 -21.01 0.22 10.02
CA ASP A 164 -22.22 0.21 10.84
C ASP A 164 -22.36 1.51 11.66
N LYS A 165 -21.26 2.01 12.25
CA LYS A 165 -21.24 3.31 12.93
C LYS A 165 -21.56 4.46 11.98
N LEU A 166 -21.01 4.43 10.77
CA LEU A 166 -21.29 5.43 9.74
C LEU A 166 -22.76 5.38 9.32
N LYS A 167 -23.32 4.19 9.06
CA LYS A 167 -24.75 4.03 8.75
C LYS A 167 -25.66 4.54 9.87
N ALA A 168 -25.29 4.31 11.14
CA ALA A 168 -26.05 4.84 12.28
C ALA A 168 -26.04 6.38 12.30
N GLY A 169 -24.87 7.00 12.09
CA GLY A 169 -24.75 8.45 11.97
C GLY A 169 -25.53 9.05 10.80
N ILE A 170 -25.53 8.36 9.65
CA ILE A 170 -26.34 8.74 8.48
C ILE A 170 -27.84 8.63 8.78
N ARG A 171 -28.28 7.54 9.44
CA ARG A 171 -29.70 7.39 9.83
C ARG A 171 -30.15 8.52 10.74
N LEU A 172 -29.34 8.88 11.74
CA LEU A 172 -29.61 10.02 12.60
C LEU A 172 -29.76 11.33 11.80
N ALA A 173 -28.92 11.55 10.79
CA ALA A 173 -28.99 12.72 9.92
C ALA A 173 -30.24 12.74 9.03
N VAL A 174 -30.68 11.57 8.56
CA VAL A 174 -31.93 11.42 7.81
C VAL A 174 -33.13 11.73 8.71
N ASP A 175 -33.15 11.19 9.93
CA ASP A 175 -34.21 11.44 10.92
C ASP A 175 -34.29 12.93 11.31
N LYS A 176 -33.14 13.63 11.34
CA LYS A 176 -33.06 15.08 11.53
C LYS A 176 -33.50 15.90 10.30
N GLY A 177 -33.68 15.27 9.14
CA GLY A 177 -33.99 15.94 7.88
C GLY A 177 -32.81 16.69 7.25
N VAL A 178 -31.57 16.41 7.68
CA VAL A 178 -30.34 17.01 7.14
C VAL A 178 -29.93 16.32 5.84
N LEU A 179 -30.12 15.00 5.77
CA LEU A 179 -29.84 14.17 4.59
C LEU A 179 -31.11 13.50 4.06
N ALA A 180 -31.14 13.23 2.76
CA ALA A 180 -32.22 12.47 2.14
C ALA A 180 -32.09 10.98 2.47
N ALA A 181 -33.20 10.28 2.78
CA ALA A 181 -33.15 8.87 3.16
C ALA A 181 -32.54 7.94 2.10
N ASN A 182 -32.81 8.22 0.82
CA ASN A 182 -32.31 7.46 -0.32
C ASN A 182 -31.84 8.46 -1.37
N PRO A 183 -30.61 9.01 -1.26
CA PRO A 183 -30.10 9.89 -2.30
C PRO A 183 -29.99 9.09 -3.61
N PRO A 184 -30.23 9.70 -4.77
CA PRO A 184 -29.80 9.07 -6.01
C PRO A 184 -28.29 8.85 -5.93
N VAL A 185 -27.80 7.75 -6.50
CA VAL A 185 -26.37 7.42 -6.58
C VAL A 185 -26.07 7.03 -8.02
N GLU A 186 -25.09 7.68 -8.61
CA GLU A 186 -24.63 7.39 -9.97
C GLU A 186 -23.83 6.07 -10.01
N ASP A 187 -23.69 5.50 -11.21
CA ASP A 187 -22.99 4.23 -11.40
C ASP A 187 -21.54 4.30 -10.90
N VAL A 188 -21.11 3.24 -10.20
CA VAL A 188 -19.77 3.12 -9.64
C VAL A 188 -18.91 2.26 -10.54
N LYS A 189 -17.80 2.82 -11.04
CA LYS A 189 -16.80 2.09 -11.83
C LYS A 189 -15.87 1.30 -10.89
N LYS A 190 -15.94 -0.03 -10.94
CA LYS A 190 -15.07 -0.91 -10.14
C LYS A 190 -13.71 -1.06 -10.81
N ILE A 191 -12.65 -0.86 -10.03
CA ILE A 191 -11.27 -1.09 -10.46
C ILE A 191 -10.69 -2.18 -9.57
N ASP A 192 -10.45 -3.34 -10.16
CA ASP A 192 -9.68 -4.38 -9.48
C ASP A 192 -8.20 -3.98 -9.43
N VAL A 193 -7.68 -3.80 -8.23
CA VAL A 193 -6.30 -3.37 -8.00
C VAL A 193 -5.31 -4.52 -8.09
N LEU A 194 -5.78 -5.77 -8.21
CA LEU A 194 -4.91 -6.92 -8.35
C LEU A 194 -4.02 -6.79 -9.60
N GLY A 195 -2.71 -6.97 -9.39
CA GLY A 195 -1.70 -6.90 -10.45
C GLY A 195 -1.45 -5.50 -11.02
N LYS A 196 -2.01 -4.44 -10.42
CA LYS A 196 -1.82 -3.06 -10.87
C LYS A 196 -1.07 -2.25 -9.82
N SER A 197 -0.15 -1.40 -10.27
CA SER A 197 0.47 -0.35 -9.47
C SER A 197 -0.51 0.79 -9.21
N ALA A 198 -0.25 1.60 -8.17
CA ALA A 198 -1.06 2.79 -7.90
C ALA A 198 -1.01 3.81 -9.05
N VAL A 199 0.07 3.84 -9.84
CA VAL A 199 0.20 4.69 -11.03
C VAL A 199 -0.74 4.23 -12.13
N GLU A 200 -0.82 2.92 -12.40
CA GLU A 200 -1.75 2.38 -13.38
C GLU A 200 -3.21 2.58 -12.97
N VAL A 201 -3.54 2.36 -11.69
CA VAL A 201 -4.89 2.63 -11.16
C VAL A 201 -5.25 4.11 -11.29
N ALA A 202 -4.32 5.01 -10.98
CA ALA A 202 -4.54 6.44 -11.16
C ALA A 202 -4.71 6.82 -12.64
N GLY A 203 -3.96 6.20 -13.56
CA GLY A 203 -4.13 6.37 -15.00
C GLY A 203 -5.53 6.00 -15.48
N ILE A 204 -6.07 4.86 -15.03
CA ILE A 204 -7.45 4.44 -15.33
C ILE A 204 -8.47 5.50 -14.90
N ILE A 205 -8.28 6.09 -13.70
CA ILE A 205 -9.16 7.13 -13.18
C ILE A 205 -9.05 8.39 -14.04
N VAL A 206 -7.83 8.87 -14.32
CA VAL A 206 -7.56 10.07 -15.12
C VAL A 206 -8.14 9.95 -16.52
N ASP A 207 -7.90 8.82 -17.20
CA ASP A 207 -8.46 8.54 -18.53
C ASP A 207 -10.00 8.58 -18.51
N ALA A 208 -10.60 8.03 -17.45
CA ALA A 208 -12.05 8.01 -17.28
C ALA A 208 -12.67 9.38 -16.94
N LEU A 209 -11.86 10.40 -16.58
CA LEU A 209 -12.35 11.78 -16.42
C LEU A 209 -12.51 12.48 -17.77
N GLY A 210 -11.72 12.12 -18.79
CA GLY A 210 -11.73 12.80 -20.08
C GLY A 210 -11.52 14.32 -19.96
N ASP A 211 -12.31 15.11 -20.68
CA ASP A 211 -12.23 16.57 -20.67
C ASP A 211 -12.46 17.19 -19.27
N CYS A 212 -13.17 16.49 -18.39
CA CYS A 212 -13.42 16.93 -17.02
C CYS A 212 -12.14 17.06 -16.19
N ALA A 213 -11.06 16.36 -16.57
CA ALA A 213 -9.75 16.54 -15.95
C ALA A 213 -9.25 17.98 -16.07
N ALA A 214 -9.55 18.67 -17.17
CA ALA A 214 -9.17 20.07 -17.39
C ALA A 214 -10.22 21.05 -16.90
N SER A 215 -11.52 20.76 -17.09
CA SER A 215 -12.61 21.69 -16.75
C SER A 215 -13.02 21.69 -15.28
N GLY A 216 -12.54 20.72 -14.49
CA GLY A 216 -12.93 20.51 -13.10
C GLY A 216 -14.13 19.58 -12.95
N CYS A 217 -14.12 18.78 -11.88
CA CYS A 217 -15.16 17.84 -11.50
C CYS A 217 -14.97 17.36 -10.06
N VAL A 218 -15.94 16.62 -9.53
CA VAL A 218 -15.79 15.90 -8.25
C VAL A 218 -15.53 14.43 -8.54
N VAL A 219 -14.51 13.85 -7.92
CA VAL A 219 -14.14 12.44 -8.05
C VAL A 219 -14.29 11.77 -6.69
N VAL A 220 -15.06 10.69 -6.66
CA VAL A 220 -15.29 9.91 -5.46
C VAL A 220 -14.56 8.58 -5.59
N LEU A 221 -13.73 8.25 -4.60
CA LEU A 221 -12.99 6.99 -4.52
C LEU A 221 -13.36 6.23 -3.23
N GLN A 222 -14.05 5.10 -3.39
CA GLN A 222 -14.43 4.23 -2.28
C GLN A 222 -13.71 2.87 -2.35
N GLY A 223 -13.83 2.08 -1.28
CA GLY A 223 -13.26 0.73 -1.21
C GLY A 223 -12.85 0.35 0.20
N LEU A 224 -12.55 -0.93 0.41
CA LEU A 224 -12.09 -1.46 1.69
C LEU A 224 -10.75 -0.85 2.12
N SER A 225 -10.40 -0.97 3.39
CA SER A 225 -9.07 -0.61 3.90
C SER A 225 -8.00 -1.47 3.22
N GLY A 226 -6.84 -0.89 2.95
CA GLY A 226 -5.72 -1.60 2.32
C GLY A 226 -5.82 -1.80 0.79
N THR A 227 -6.92 -1.37 0.16
CA THR A 227 -7.07 -1.35 -1.31
C THR A 227 -6.21 -0.28 -2.01
N GLY A 228 -5.60 0.64 -1.26
CA GLY A 228 -4.69 1.66 -1.81
C GLY A 228 -5.36 2.98 -2.19
N LYS A 229 -6.52 3.33 -1.59
CA LYS A 229 -7.25 4.58 -1.88
C LYS A 229 -6.36 5.82 -1.74
N GLY A 230 -5.73 6.02 -0.59
CA GLY A 230 -4.90 7.21 -0.32
C GLY A 230 -3.73 7.33 -1.30
N THR A 231 -3.02 6.23 -1.53
CA THR A 231 -1.95 6.18 -2.53
C THR A 231 -2.47 6.52 -3.93
N THR A 232 -3.63 6.00 -4.31
CA THR A 232 -4.26 6.28 -5.61
C THR A 232 -4.65 7.77 -5.73
N VAL A 233 -5.24 8.35 -4.68
CA VAL A 233 -5.55 9.79 -4.61
C VAL A 233 -4.30 10.64 -4.80
N ASP A 234 -3.20 10.29 -4.12
CA ASP A 234 -1.94 11.02 -4.25
C ASP A 234 -1.37 10.93 -5.67
N ARG A 235 -1.49 9.76 -6.33
CA ARG A 235 -1.07 9.60 -7.73
C ARG A 235 -1.96 10.37 -8.70
N VAL A 236 -3.28 10.37 -8.52
CA VAL A 236 -4.20 11.18 -9.34
C VAL A 236 -3.90 12.67 -9.15
N LYS A 237 -3.67 13.11 -7.91
CA LYS A 237 -3.29 14.49 -7.61
C LYS A 237 -1.97 14.91 -8.24
N ALA A 238 -0.99 14.02 -8.27
CA ALA A 238 0.29 14.27 -8.95
C ALA A 238 0.15 14.34 -10.48
N ALA A 239 -0.82 13.62 -11.06
CA ALA A 239 -1.07 13.60 -12.50
C ALA A 239 -1.87 14.82 -12.99
N LEU A 240 -2.66 15.46 -12.14
CA LEU A 240 -3.59 16.53 -12.51
C LEU A 240 -3.24 17.86 -11.80
N PRO A 241 -2.83 18.91 -12.54
CA PRO A 241 -2.34 20.16 -11.94
C PRO A 241 -3.41 20.96 -11.18
N ASN A 242 -4.69 20.73 -11.48
CA ASN A 242 -5.85 21.37 -10.83
C ASN A 242 -6.52 20.46 -9.78
N ALA A 243 -5.95 19.30 -9.45
CA ALA A 243 -6.52 18.39 -8.48
C ALA A 243 -6.27 18.83 -7.03
N VAL A 244 -7.28 18.67 -6.19
CA VAL A 244 -7.24 18.97 -4.76
C VAL A 244 -7.87 17.83 -3.98
N THR A 245 -7.29 17.49 -2.82
CA THR A 245 -7.87 16.46 -1.93
C THR A 245 -8.76 17.13 -0.91
N TRP A 246 -9.99 16.65 -0.77
CA TRP A 246 -10.87 17.08 0.31
C TRP A 246 -10.81 16.10 1.47
N SER A 247 -10.83 16.62 2.70
CA SER A 247 -10.93 15.81 3.92
C SER A 247 -11.95 16.40 4.88
N ASN A 248 -12.92 15.59 5.27
CA ASN A 248 -13.93 15.95 6.28
C ASN A 248 -13.32 16.22 7.66
N GLY A 249 -12.09 15.75 7.92
CA GLY A 249 -11.43 15.88 9.22
C GLY A 249 -11.29 17.34 9.68
N ASN A 250 -11.04 18.28 8.77
CA ASN A 250 -10.97 19.70 9.12
C ASN A 250 -12.33 20.29 9.46
N VAL A 251 -13.41 19.84 8.82
CA VAL A 251 -14.78 20.26 9.15
C VAL A 251 -15.15 19.78 10.55
N PHE A 252 -14.91 18.49 10.86
CA PHE A 252 -15.15 17.97 12.21
C PHE A 252 -14.37 18.72 13.28
N ARG A 253 -13.09 19.05 13.02
CA ARG A 253 -12.26 19.83 13.96
C ARG A 253 -12.77 21.26 14.13
N ALA A 254 -13.21 21.91 13.06
CA ALA A 254 -13.79 23.25 13.12
C ALA A 254 -15.10 23.26 13.94
N LEU A 255 -15.98 22.29 13.72
CA LEU A 255 -17.19 22.11 14.54
C LEU A 255 -16.86 21.81 16.01
N THR A 256 -15.84 21.00 16.25
CA THR A 256 -15.38 20.70 17.63
C THR A 256 -14.84 21.95 18.32
N LEU A 257 -14.10 22.80 17.60
CA LEU A 257 -13.65 24.09 18.12
C LEU A 257 -14.83 25.00 18.49
N LEU A 258 -15.84 25.11 17.64
CA LEU A 258 -17.04 25.91 17.92
C LEU A 258 -17.81 25.36 19.14
N ALA A 259 -17.98 24.04 19.23
CA ALA A 259 -18.67 23.38 20.35
C ALA A 259 -17.92 23.60 21.68
N THR A 260 -16.60 23.37 21.71
CA THR A 260 -15.76 23.57 22.92
C THR A 260 -15.76 25.04 23.38
N LYS A 261 -15.67 26.00 22.45
CA LYS A 261 -15.84 27.42 22.77
C LYS A 261 -17.21 27.72 23.36
N ARG A 262 -18.28 27.13 22.80
CA ARG A 262 -19.64 27.31 23.32
C ARG A 262 -19.78 26.76 24.74
N CYS A 263 -19.20 25.60 25.04
CA CYS A 263 -19.14 25.07 26.41
C CYS A 263 -18.50 26.08 27.38
N ALA A 264 -17.35 26.64 27.00
CA ALA A 264 -16.66 27.64 27.81
C ALA A 264 -17.50 28.91 28.01
N THR A 265 -18.15 29.43 26.96
CA THR A 265 -19.04 30.60 27.07
C THR A 265 -20.26 30.34 27.97
N LEU A 266 -20.77 29.12 27.99
CA LEU A 266 -21.86 28.71 28.89
C LEU A 266 -21.40 28.41 30.32
N GLY A 267 -20.10 28.53 30.61
CA GLY A 267 -19.54 28.25 31.94
C GLY A 267 -19.52 26.77 32.32
N LEU A 268 -19.72 25.86 31.35
CA LEU A 268 -19.64 24.42 31.59
C LEU A 268 -18.21 24.07 32.01
N GLN A 269 -18.10 23.25 33.05
CA GLN A 269 -16.79 22.77 33.52
C GLN A 269 -16.51 21.40 32.91
N PRO A 270 -15.27 21.15 32.47
CA PRO A 270 -14.88 19.80 32.09
C PRO A 270 -14.84 18.90 33.35
N ASN A 271 -15.07 17.61 33.16
CA ASN A 271 -14.89 16.62 34.23
C ASN A 271 -13.39 16.40 34.58
N ASP A 272 -13.09 15.49 35.51
CA ASP A 272 -11.72 15.17 35.93
C ASP A 272 -10.82 14.67 34.79
N GLU A 273 -11.42 14.14 33.72
CA GLU A 273 -10.72 13.75 32.50
C GLU A 273 -10.54 14.91 31.52
N GLY A 274 -10.93 16.14 31.84
CA GLY A 274 -10.87 17.29 30.93
C GLY A 274 -11.91 17.24 29.79
N LYS A 275 -13.02 16.49 29.95
CA LYS A 275 -14.11 16.39 28.96
C LYS A 275 -15.32 17.23 29.35
N TYR A 276 -15.82 18.04 28.43
CA TYR A 276 -17.13 18.67 28.52
C TYR A 276 -18.24 17.67 28.20
N ASP A 277 -19.42 17.87 28.80
CA ASP A 277 -20.65 17.26 28.34
C ASP A 277 -21.09 17.90 27.01
N MET A 278 -20.70 17.27 25.91
CA MET A 278 -21.02 17.76 24.57
C MET A 278 -22.52 17.69 24.24
N SER A 279 -23.31 16.88 24.95
CA SER A 279 -24.76 16.81 24.72
C SER A 279 -25.45 18.15 24.98
N ALA A 280 -24.88 18.99 25.86
CA ALA A 280 -25.38 20.32 26.16
C ALA A 280 -25.22 21.33 25.01
N VAL A 281 -24.31 21.08 24.05
CA VAL A 281 -23.99 22.03 22.96
C VAL A 281 -24.16 21.47 21.55
N LEU A 282 -24.50 20.18 21.41
CA LEU A 282 -24.76 19.53 20.11
C LEU A 282 -26.26 19.37 19.82
N SER A 283 -27.09 20.29 20.34
CA SER A 283 -28.51 20.35 19.97
C SER A 283 -28.70 20.75 18.50
N PRO A 284 -29.78 20.34 17.81
CA PRO A 284 -29.99 20.67 16.41
C PRO A 284 -29.89 22.17 16.07
N ALA A 285 -30.38 23.04 16.96
CA ALA A 285 -30.31 24.49 16.79
C ALA A 285 -28.86 25.01 16.84
N LEU A 286 -28.08 24.57 17.83
CA LEU A 286 -26.67 24.98 17.96
C LEU A 286 -25.81 24.38 16.85
N LEU A 287 -26.10 23.15 16.41
CA LEU A 287 -25.42 22.56 15.25
C LEU A 287 -25.67 23.36 13.98
N ALA A 288 -26.91 23.83 13.75
CA ALA A 288 -27.22 24.71 12.64
C ALA A 288 -26.46 26.05 12.74
N GLU A 289 -26.32 26.63 13.94
CA GLU A 289 -25.49 27.81 14.17
C GLU A 289 -24.00 27.53 13.86
N PHE A 290 -23.47 26.38 14.29
CA PHE A 290 -22.06 26.02 14.05
C PHE A 290 -21.77 25.80 12.57
N ILE A 291 -22.66 25.12 11.85
CA ILE A 291 -22.55 24.94 10.40
C ILE A 291 -22.68 26.28 9.69
N GLY A 292 -23.62 27.14 10.10
CA GLY A 292 -23.77 28.49 9.56
C GLY A 292 -22.57 29.41 9.84
N ALA A 293 -21.74 29.08 10.83
CA ALA A 293 -20.48 29.76 11.09
C ALA A 293 -19.33 29.27 10.20
N LEU A 294 -19.50 28.21 9.41
CA LEU A 294 -18.52 27.76 8.43
C LEU A 294 -18.86 28.30 7.05
N ASP A 295 -17.96 29.08 6.48
CA ASP A 295 -18.11 29.70 5.16
C ASP A 295 -17.04 29.13 4.22
N PHE A 296 -17.46 28.34 3.23
CA PHE A 296 -16.54 27.76 2.23
C PHE A 296 -16.49 28.61 0.96
N GLY A 297 -15.30 29.06 0.58
CA GLY A 297 -15.13 29.95 -0.56
C GLY A 297 -13.69 30.24 -0.91
N TRP A 298 -13.52 31.25 -1.78
CA TRP A 298 -12.22 31.78 -2.12
C TRP A 298 -11.82 32.81 -1.07
N HIS A 299 -10.90 32.42 -0.19
CA HIS A 299 -10.38 33.24 0.91
C HIS A 299 -8.86 33.28 0.83
N ASN A 300 -8.26 34.45 0.98
CA ASN A 300 -6.80 34.63 0.95
C ASN A 300 -6.13 33.95 -0.26
N GLU A 301 -6.72 34.14 -1.45
CA GLU A 301 -6.21 33.61 -2.72
C GLU A 301 -6.22 32.06 -2.84
N ALA A 302 -7.00 31.39 -2.01
CA ALA A 302 -7.18 29.94 -2.05
C ALA A 302 -8.61 29.51 -1.73
N TRP A 303 -8.96 28.27 -2.10
CA TRP A 303 -10.16 27.62 -1.59
C TRP A 303 -9.96 27.25 -0.13
N ASP A 304 -10.82 27.72 0.77
CA ASP A 304 -10.70 27.47 2.20
C ASP A 304 -12.06 27.53 2.90
N ILE A 305 -12.06 27.14 4.17
CA ILE A 305 -13.19 27.28 5.10
C ILE A 305 -12.83 28.39 6.08
N ARG A 306 -13.60 29.48 6.08
CA ARG A 306 -13.54 30.51 7.11
C ARG A 306 -14.43 30.11 8.29
N ILE A 307 -13.87 30.13 9.49
CA ILE A 307 -14.57 29.85 10.76
C ILE A 307 -14.99 31.19 11.37
N GLY A 308 -16.29 31.45 11.42
CA GLY A 308 -16.90 32.64 11.99
C GLY A 308 -17.06 32.59 13.52
N ALA A 309 -18.17 33.15 14.02
CA ALA A 309 -18.52 33.17 15.45
C ALA A 309 -17.42 33.78 16.36
N GLY A 310 -16.83 34.91 15.93
CA GLY A 310 -15.83 35.65 16.70
C GLY A 310 -14.41 35.06 16.64
N LEU A 311 -14.15 34.08 15.78
CA LEU A 311 -12.80 33.63 15.42
C LEU A 311 -12.28 34.37 14.18
N ASP A 312 -13.06 34.36 13.10
CA ASP A 312 -12.74 34.95 11.79
C ASP A 312 -11.36 34.53 11.26
N VAL A 313 -11.11 33.21 11.27
CA VAL A 313 -9.86 32.59 10.80
C VAL A 313 -10.14 31.57 9.70
N CYS A 314 -9.19 31.40 8.79
CA CYS A 314 -9.28 30.36 7.76
C CYS A 314 -8.69 29.04 8.26
N VAL A 315 -9.31 27.91 7.92
CA VAL A 315 -8.88 26.57 8.36
C VAL A 315 -7.42 26.31 7.99
N SER A 316 -6.96 26.72 6.80
CA SER A 316 -5.54 26.55 6.40
C SER A 316 -4.55 27.19 7.38
N GLN A 317 -4.92 28.27 8.05
CA GLN A 317 -4.08 29.00 9.00
C GLN A 317 -3.99 28.29 10.36
N VAL A 318 -5.01 27.49 10.71
CA VAL A 318 -5.17 26.93 12.06
C VAL A 318 -5.23 25.39 12.11
N ALA A 319 -5.24 24.71 10.97
CA ALA A 319 -5.39 23.26 10.84
C ALA A 319 -4.32 22.46 11.59
N ASN A 320 -3.11 23.01 11.70
CA ASN A 320 -1.98 22.37 12.37
C ASN A 320 -1.66 22.96 13.77
N THR A 321 -2.44 23.95 14.22
CA THR A 321 -2.26 24.60 15.52
C THR A 321 -3.53 24.43 16.35
N LEU A 322 -4.44 25.40 16.36
CA LEU A 322 -5.66 25.43 17.15
C LEU A 322 -6.52 24.17 16.94
N LEU A 323 -6.66 23.69 15.70
CA LEU A 323 -7.48 22.51 15.38
C LEU A 323 -6.84 21.18 15.80
N LYS A 324 -5.58 21.18 16.24
CA LYS A 324 -4.85 20.01 16.77
C LYS A 324 -4.62 20.05 18.27
N GLU A 325 -5.12 21.06 18.97
CA GLU A 325 -5.03 21.12 20.42
C GLU A 325 -5.68 19.89 21.08
N ALA A 326 -5.15 19.49 22.24
CA ALA A 326 -5.59 18.28 22.95
C ALA A 326 -7.08 18.32 23.29
N VAL A 327 -7.62 19.50 23.60
CA VAL A 327 -9.06 19.69 23.86
C VAL A 327 -9.91 19.34 22.63
N ILE A 328 -9.45 19.66 21.42
CA ILE A 328 -10.15 19.31 20.18
C ILE A 328 -10.09 17.81 19.95
N GLY A 329 -8.91 17.22 20.03
CA GLY A 329 -8.73 15.77 19.85
C GLY A 329 -9.59 14.93 20.82
N LYS A 330 -9.72 15.40 22.07
CA LYS A 330 -10.49 14.73 23.13
C LYS A 330 -12.00 14.69 22.87
N HIS A 331 -12.56 15.69 22.18
CA HIS A 331 -14.00 15.80 21.92
C HIS A 331 -14.42 15.45 20.49
N LEU A 332 -13.45 15.31 19.58
CA LEU A 332 -13.69 14.99 18.19
C LEU A 332 -14.61 13.77 17.99
N PRO A 333 -14.50 12.65 18.74
CA PRO A 333 -15.40 11.51 18.55
C PRO A 333 -16.87 11.83 18.81
N ALA A 334 -17.18 12.53 19.92
CA ALA A 334 -18.55 12.89 20.29
C ALA A 334 -19.19 13.86 19.29
N VAL A 335 -18.40 14.82 18.78
CA VAL A 335 -18.87 15.74 17.75
C VAL A 335 -19.07 15.01 16.42
N ALA A 336 -18.12 14.16 16.02
CA ALA A 336 -18.20 13.42 14.77
C ALA A 336 -19.41 12.47 14.73
N GLU A 337 -19.75 11.83 15.84
CA GLU A 337 -20.93 10.96 15.95
C GLU A 337 -22.24 11.73 15.69
N GLN A 338 -22.35 12.96 16.20
CA GLN A 338 -23.57 13.76 16.12
C GLN A 338 -23.71 14.58 14.84
N THR A 339 -22.61 14.81 14.11
CA THR A 339 -22.53 15.79 13.00
C THR A 339 -22.19 15.17 11.65
N GLN A 340 -22.21 13.83 11.51
CA GLN A 340 -21.89 13.15 10.24
C GLN A 340 -22.67 13.76 9.07
N GLY A 341 -23.99 13.91 9.22
CA GLY A 341 -24.85 14.38 8.13
C GLY A 341 -24.57 15.81 7.71
N GLU A 342 -24.39 16.69 8.68
CA GLU A 342 -24.10 18.09 8.49
C GLU A 342 -22.74 18.26 7.80
N VAL A 343 -21.74 17.48 8.20
CA VAL A 343 -20.41 17.48 7.56
C VAL A 343 -20.48 16.94 6.13
N VAL A 344 -21.25 15.87 5.89
CA VAL A 344 -21.44 15.31 4.55
C VAL A 344 -22.13 16.31 3.62
N ALA A 345 -23.19 16.97 4.09
CA ALA A 345 -23.90 18.00 3.33
C ALA A 345 -22.98 19.18 3.00
N PHE A 346 -22.24 19.68 3.98
CA PHE A 346 -21.26 20.76 3.80
C PHE A 346 -20.16 20.37 2.79
N ALA A 347 -19.59 19.17 2.94
CA ALA A 347 -18.54 18.66 2.07
C ALA A 347 -19.02 18.48 0.62
N SER A 348 -20.22 17.95 0.43
CA SER A 348 -20.83 17.77 -0.89
C SER A 348 -21.02 19.12 -1.59
N ALA A 349 -21.54 20.13 -0.88
CA ALA A 349 -21.69 21.48 -1.42
C ALA A 349 -20.35 22.16 -1.74
N ALA A 350 -19.36 22.03 -0.86
CA ALA A 350 -18.02 22.57 -1.07
C ALA A 350 -17.31 21.92 -2.27
N ALA A 351 -17.39 20.60 -2.39
CA ALA A 351 -16.84 19.85 -3.51
C ALA A 351 -17.49 20.28 -4.84
N ALA A 352 -18.82 20.39 -4.88
CA ALA A 352 -19.53 20.87 -6.07
C ALA A 352 -19.10 22.29 -6.48
N LYS A 353 -18.94 23.19 -5.50
CA LYS A 353 -18.49 24.57 -5.74
C LYS A 353 -17.05 24.63 -6.29
N MET A 354 -16.13 23.84 -5.74
CA MET A 354 -14.76 23.74 -6.27
C MET A 354 -14.71 23.09 -7.65
N GLY A 355 -15.50 22.04 -7.86
CA GLY A 355 -15.63 21.35 -9.14
C GLY A 355 -16.06 22.30 -10.25
N GLY A 356 -17.14 23.04 -10.02
CA GLY A 356 -17.61 24.10 -10.93
C GLY A 356 -16.64 25.27 -11.08
N GLY A 357 -15.71 25.43 -10.13
CA GLY A 357 -14.61 26.41 -10.19
C GLY A 357 -13.35 25.92 -10.89
N GLY A 358 -13.40 24.80 -11.62
CA GLY A 358 -12.27 24.29 -12.41
C GLY A 358 -11.31 23.35 -11.68
N LYS A 359 -11.66 22.89 -10.47
CA LYS A 359 -10.84 21.94 -9.70
C LYS A 359 -11.30 20.51 -9.89
N VAL A 360 -10.36 19.57 -9.89
CA VAL A 360 -10.67 18.14 -9.75
C VAL A 360 -10.63 17.80 -8.26
N VAL A 361 -11.79 17.68 -7.63
CA VAL A 361 -11.92 17.46 -6.19
C VAL A 361 -11.90 15.97 -5.89
N LEU A 362 -10.84 15.49 -5.25
CA LEU A 362 -10.66 14.09 -4.88
C LEU A 362 -11.22 13.86 -3.47
N MET A 363 -12.26 13.03 -3.38
CA MET A 363 -12.89 12.61 -2.12
C MET A 363 -12.76 11.10 -1.96
N GLU A 364 -12.01 10.67 -0.95
CA GLU A 364 -11.92 9.25 -0.59
C GLU A 364 -12.67 8.93 0.71
N GLY A 365 -13.19 7.71 0.83
CA GLY A 365 -13.95 7.31 2.01
C GLY A 365 -14.72 6.00 1.86
N ARG A 366 -15.77 5.86 2.67
CA ARG A 366 -16.71 4.73 2.66
C ARG A 366 -17.97 5.08 1.88
N ALA A 367 -18.60 4.07 1.30
CA ALA A 367 -19.81 4.23 0.49
C ALA A 367 -20.93 4.98 1.25
N PRO A 368 -21.29 4.67 2.52
CA PRO A 368 -22.40 5.34 3.20
C PRO A 368 -22.27 6.87 3.29
N THR A 369 -21.05 7.37 3.38
CA THR A 369 -20.76 8.82 3.40
C THR A 369 -20.74 9.40 1.99
N LEU A 370 -20.18 8.67 1.03
CA LEU A 370 -19.93 9.15 -0.33
C LEU A 370 -21.15 9.05 -1.26
N GLU A 371 -22.17 8.27 -0.92
CA GLU A 371 -23.45 8.20 -1.64
C GLU A 371 -24.10 9.59 -1.78
N TYR A 372 -23.91 10.46 -0.80
CA TYR A 372 -24.44 11.83 -0.75
C TYR A 372 -23.64 12.87 -1.56
N VAL A 373 -22.54 12.48 -2.17
CA VAL A 373 -21.71 13.35 -3.03
C VAL A 373 -22.10 13.13 -4.49
N ARG A 374 -22.84 14.07 -5.09
CA ARG A 374 -23.32 13.95 -6.47
C ARG A 374 -22.19 14.10 -7.48
N THR A 375 -21.91 13.03 -8.24
CA THR A 375 -20.94 13.05 -9.34
C THR A 375 -21.09 11.81 -10.23
N PRO A 376 -20.88 11.91 -11.54
CA PRO A 376 -20.74 10.73 -12.41
C PRO A 376 -19.36 10.05 -12.30
N HIS A 377 -18.37 10.68 -11.66
CA HIS A 377 -17.01 10.15 -11.55
C HIS A 377 -16.82 9.39 -10.23
N ARG A 378 -17.49 8.23 -10.13
CA ARG A 378 -17.44 7.35 -8.96
C ARG A 378 -16.61 6.12 -9.26
N PHE A 379 -15.66 5.83 -8.39
CA PHE A 379 -14.76 4.69 -8.50
C PHE A 379 -14.73 3.90 -7.19
N GLU A 380 -14.70 2.58 -7.31
CA GLU A 380 -14.50 1.66 -6.20
C GLU A 380 -13.25 0.81 -6.44
N LEU A 381 -12.27 0.93 -5.54
CA LEU A 381 -11.14 0.02 -5.53
C LEU A 381 -11.58 -1.30 -4.90
N THR A 382 -11.65 -2.33 -5.73
CA THR A 382 -11.93 -3.70 -5.30
C THR A 382 -10.64 -4.51 -5.32
N MET A 383 -10.61 -5.58 -4.54
CA MET A 383 -9.53 -6.56 -4.60
C MET A 383 -10.16 -7.94 -4.72
N SER A 384 -9.93 -8.61 -5.85
CA SER A 384 -10.52 -9.92 -6.12
C SER A 384 -10.03 -11.01 -5.16
N ASP A 385 -8.84 -10.84 -4.59
CA ASP A 385 -8.28 -11.70 -3.55
C ASP A 385 -8.05 -10.91 -2.24
N PRO A 386 -8.94 -11.05 -1.23
CA PRO A 386 -8.82 -10.30 0.02
C PRO A 386 -7.58 -10.68 0.85
N VAL A 387 -6.95 -11.84 0.59
CA VAL A 387 -5.74 -12.27 1.29
C VAL A 387 -4.61 -11.25 1.10
N ILE A 388 -4.58 -10.58 -0.05
CA ILE A 388 -3.56 -9.57 -0.38
C ILE A 388 -3.67 -8.33 0.53
N ILE A 389 -4.87 -7.98 1.01
CA ILE A 389 -5.05 -6.91 2.00
C ILE A 389 -4.30 -7.28 3.28
N GLY A 390 -4.47 -8.51 3.74
CA GLY A 390 -3.77 -9.07 4.89
C GLY A 390 -2.25 -9.09 4.70
N MET A 391 -1.78 -9.57 3.54
CA MET A 391 -0.35 -9.64 3.23
C MET A 391 0.31 -8.25 3.18
N ARG A 392 -0.35 -7.26 2.55
CA ARG A 392 0.13 -5.87 2.54
C ARG A 392 0.21 -5.30 3.94
N ARG A 393 -0.82 -5.51 4.76
CA ARG A 393 -0.83 -5.01 6.13
C ARG A 393 0.25 -5.68 6.99
N ALA A 394 0.41 -7.00 6.86
CA ALA A 394 1.46 -7.75 7.53
C ALA A 394 2.85 -7.22 7.15
N ALA A 395 3.10 -7.03 5.84
CA ALA A 395 4.34 -6.46 5.32
C ALA A 395 4.60 -5.05 5.87
N GLN A 396 3.58 -4.18 5.93
CA GLN A 396 3.70 -2.84 6.50
C GLN A 396 4.06 -2.85 7.99
N ARG A 397 3.48 -3.77 8.77
CA ARG A 397 3.80 -3.91 10.20
C ARG A 397 5.23 -4.44 10.37
N MET A 398 5.62 -5.44 9.58
CA MET A 398 6.97 -6.00 9.58
C MET A 398 8.02 -4.96 9.21
N MET A 399 7.82 -4.22 8.12
CA MET A 399 8.78 -3.20 7.68
C MET A 399 8.96 -2.10 8.72
N ALA A 400 7.87 -1.63 9.36
CA ALA A 400 7.95 -0.57 10.36
C ALA A 400 8.81 -1.00 11.57
N LEU A 401 8.64 -2.25 12.04
CA LEU A 401 9.46 -2.80 13.11
C LEU A 401 10.92 -3.02 12.67
N ALA A 402 11.14 -3.60 11.49
CA ALA A 402 12.47 -3.86 10.96
C ALA A 402 13.26 -2.56 10.76
N VAL A 403 12.64 -1.51 10.21
CA VAL A 403 13.23 -0.17 10.06
C VAL A 403 13.67 0.39 11.42
N ASN A 404 12.87 0.24 12.47
CA ASN A 404 13.24 0.69 13.81
C ASN A 404 14.45 -0.09 14.37
N MET A 405 14.54 -1.40 14.09
CA MET A 405 15.70 -2.21 14.49
C MET A 405 16.98 -1.85 13.72
N LEU A 406 16.86 -1.46 12.45
CA LEU A 406 17.98 -1.17 11.55
C LEU A 406 18.42 0.30 11.55
N ARG A 407 17.59 1.23 12.06
CA ARG A 407 17.95 2.65 12.18
C ARG A 407 19.31 2.89 12.88
N PRO A 408 19.71 2.17 13.95
CA PRO A 408 21.04 2.33 14.56
C PRO A 408 22.18 1.63 13.80
N LEU A 409 21.91 0.91 12.71
CA LEU A 409 22.89 0.12 11.95
C LEU A 409 22.98 0.62 10.49
N PRO A 410 23.71 1.73 10.24
CA PRO A 410 23.99 2.16 8.87
C PRO A 410 24.75 1.05 8.12
N ASP A 411 24.52 0.95 6.80
CA ASP A 411 25.21 -0.02 5.92
C ASP A 411 24.92 -1.50 6.21
N SER A 412 23.75 -1.80 6.78
CA SER A 412 23.28 -3.17 6.97
C SER A 412 23.20 -3.92 5.62
N GLU A 413 23.93 -5.03 5.52
CA GLU A 413 23.84 -5.94 4.39
C GLU A 413 22.49 -6.67 4.36
N GLU A 414 22.14 -7.22 3.19
CA GLU A 414 20.86 -7.92 2.95
C GLU A 414 20.54 -8.98 4.02
N THR A 415 21.54 -9.75 4.46
CA THR A 415 21.39 -10.78 5.49
C THR A 415 20.91 -10.21 6.83
N VAL A 416 21.43 -9.05 7.23
CA VAL A 416 21.03 -8.33 8.43
C VAL A 416 19.62 -7.77 8.27
N ILE A 417 19.28 -7.30 7.07
CA ILE A 417 17.95 -6.78 6.75
C ILE A 417 16.89 -7.89 6.82
N VAL A 418 17.16 -9.05 6.21
CA VAL A 418 16.26 -10.21 6.25
C VAL A 418 16.11 -10.74 7.68
N ALA A 419 17.20 -10.81 8.45
CA ALA A 419 17.14 -11.20 9.86
C ALA A 419 16.27 -10.24 10.69
N ALA A 420 16.35 -8.93 10.43
CA ALA A 420 15.49 -7.95 11.07
C ALA A 420 14.01 -8.12 10.68
N LEU A 421 13.71 -8.44 9.41
CA LEU A 421 12.35 -8.73 8.95
C LEU A 421 11.78 -10.01 9.59
N LEU A 422 12.58 -11.08 9.69
CA LEU A 422 12.19 -12.31 10.39
C LEU A 422 11.89 -12.05 11.87
N LYS A 423 12.75 -11.28 12.55
CA LYS A 423 12.53 -10.89 13.95
C LYS A 423 11.29 -10.01 14.09
N ALA A 424 11.06 -9.08 13.17
CA ALA A 424 9.87 -8.24 13.14
C ALA A 424 8.59 -9.07 12.94
N MET A 425 8.61 -10.07 12.07
CA MET A 425 7.50 -11.01 11.89
C MET A 425 7.17 -11.71 13.21
N GLN A 426 8.17 -12.29 13.87
CA GLN A 426 7.97 -12.99 15.15
C GLN A 426 7.44 -12.06 16.25
N GLN A 427 7.86 -10.79 16.28
CA GLN A 427 7.30 -9.80 17.20
C GLN A 427 5.85 -9.45 16.88
N CYS A 428 5.51 -9.28 15.60
CA CYS A 428 4.14 -9.06 15.15
C CYS A 428 3.20 -10.20 15.54
N GLU A 429 3.66 -11.45 15.49
CA GLU A 429 2.87 -12.61 15.93
C GLU A 429 2.58 -12.61 17.44
N ASN A 430 3.53 -12.13 18.25
CA ASN A 430 3.41 -12.09 19.70
C ASN A 430 2.67 -10.85 20.22
N SER A 431 2.53 -9.82 19.40
CA SER A 431 1.85 -8.57 19.74
C SER A 431 0.34 -8.77 19.63
N ARG A 432 -0.28 -9.21 20.73
CA ARG A 432 -1.74 -9.29 20.89
C ARG A 432 -2.37 -7.92 21.10
#